data_AF-A0A6P6FQA1-F1
#
_entry.id   AF-A0A6P6FQA1-F1
#
_cell.length_a   1.000
_cell.length_b   1.000
_cell.length_c   1.000
_cell.angle_alpha   90.00
_cell.angle_beta   90.00
_cell.angle_gamma   90.00
#
_symmetry.space_group_name_H-M   'P 1'
#
loop_
_entity.id
_entity.type
_entity.pdbx_description
1 polymer ?
#
loop_
_entity_poly.entity_id
_entity_poly.type
_entity_poly.pdbx_seq_one_letter_code
_entity_poly.pdbx_strand_id
1 'polypeptide(L)'
;YGAVFVSGKFCKNPKDVTANDFFFQGLDKPRDTSNPLCSNVTQLNVDKIAGLNTLGISLAHIDYVPHGLNPPHIHPHGTKILIVIEVGLIHFQFNRGYTNAVAFADLSSQNAGVITIANAVFDSDPRINPNVLTKAFQVDKNVIENLTTKKMPFNNH
;
A
#
# COMPACT_ATOMS: atom_id res chain seq x y z
N TYR A 1 -29.54 -6.96 13.22
CA TYR A 1 -29.21 -7.09 11.79
C TYR A 1 -27.78 -7.58 11.68
N GLY A 2 -27.56 -8.77 11.14
CA GLY A 2 -26.21 -9.30 10.91
C GLY A 2 -25.66 -8.76 9.59
N ALA A 3 -24.41 -8.30 9.57
CA ALA A 3 -23.74 -7.97 8.33
C ALA A 3 -23.53 -9.26 7.51
N VAL A 4 -23.91 -9.23 6.23
CA VAL A 4 -23.62 -10.31 5.28
C VAL A 4 -22.29 -10.00 4.60
N PHE A 5 -21.40 -10.99 4.54
CA PHE A 5 -20.09 -10.86 3.91
C PHE A 5 -20.03 -11.69 2.63
N VAL A 6 -19.43 -11.15 1.58
CA VAL A 6 -19.23 -11.80 0.27
C VAL A 6 -17.80 -11.58 -0.21
N SER A 7 -17.35 -12.38 -1.17
CA SER A 7 -16.12 -12.08 -1.90
C SER A 7 -16.33 -10.80 -2.73
N GLY A 8 -15.50 -9.77 -2.49
CA GLY A 8 -15.65 -8.45 -3.10
C GLY A 8 -16.61 -7.54 -2.31
N LYS A 9 -17.52 -6.85 -3.02
CA LYS A 9 -18.52 -5.95 -2.43
C LYS A 9 -19.90 -6.18 -3.04
N PHE A 10 -20.95 -5.89 -2.27
CA PHE A 10 -22.30 -5.82 -2.81
C PHE A 10 -22.43 -4.67 -3.80
N CYS A 11 -23.09 -4.95 -4.93
CA CYS A 11 -23.38 -3.94 -5.93
C CYS A 11 -24.59 -3.10 -5.50
N LYS A 12 -24.47 -1.80 -5.72
CA LYS A 12 -25.60 -0.87 -5.70
C LYS A 12 -26.60 -1.26 -6.80
N ASN A 13 -27.89 -0.97 -6.59
CA ASN A 13 -28.88 -1.15 -7.64
C ASN A 13 -28.48 -0.31 -8.87
N PRO A 14 -28.43 -0.88 -10.09
CA PRO A 14 -28.02 -0.16 -11.29
C PRO A 14 -28.78 1.14 -11.55
N LYS A 15 -30.02 1.25 -11.07
CA LYS A 15 -30.85 2.47 -11.21
C LYS A 15 -30.40 3.62 -10.32
N ASP A 16 -29.69 3.32 -9.23
CA ASP A 16 -29.23 4.32 -8.27
C ASP A 16 -27.76 4.73 -8.55
N VAL A 17 -27.10 4.07 -9.50
CA VAL A 17 -25.71 4.34 -9.88
C VAL A 17 -25.59 5.68 -10.59
N THR A 18 -24.54 6.43 -10.24
CA THR A 18 -24.24 7.76 -10.79
C THR A 18 -22.78 7.84 -11.24
N ALA A 19 -22.42 8.88 -12.00
CA ALA A 19 -21.03 9.12 -12.41
C ALA A 19 -20.06 9.25 -11.20
N ASN A 20 -20.56 9.74 -10.06
CA ASN A 20 -19.76 9.90 -8.85
C ASN A 20 -19.31 8.55 -8.27
N ASP A 21 -20.00 7.45 -8.56
CA ASP A 21 -19.60 6.10 -8.11
C ASP A 21 -18.30 5.64 -8.82
N PHE A 22 -17.90 6.27 -9.93
CA PHE A 22 -16.71 5.95 -10.74
C PHE A 22 -15.63 7.05 -10.73
N PHE A 23 -15.82 8.11 -9.95
CA PHE A 23 -15.00 9.32 -10.03
C PHE A 23 -14.20 9.56 -8.74
N PHE A 24 -12.95 9.99 -8.89
CA PHE A 24 -12.10 10.44 -7.79
C PHE A 24 -11.39 11.74 -8.17
N GLN A 25 -11.46 12.74 -7.30
CA GLN A 25 -10.85 14.05 -7.53
C GLN A 25 -9.60 14.25 -6.68
N GLY A 26 -8.66 15.08 -7.18
CA GLY A 26 -7.51 15.55 -6.41
C GLY A 26 -6.21 14.81 -6.70
N LEU A 27 -6.14 13.98 -7.74
CA LEU A 27 -4.87 13.38 -8.19
C LEU A 27 -3.96 14.40 -8.90
N ASP A 28 -4.51 15.56 -9.25
CA ASP A 28 -3.80 16.73 -9.78
C ASP A 28 -3.02 17.50 -8.70
N LYS A 29 -3.26 17.20 -7.43
CA LYS A 29 -2.68 17.91 -6.29
C LYS A 29 -1.60 17.06 -5.62
N PRO A 30 -0.38 17.60 -5.42
CA PRO A 30 0.65 16.93 -4.65
C PRO A 30 0.15 16.57 -3.25
N ARG A 31 0.55 15.40 -2.77
CA ARG A 31 0.22 14.94 -1.41
C ARG A 31 1.31 15.29 -0.41
N ASP A 32 0.91 15.41 0.85
CA ASP A 32 1.84 15.72 1.93
C ASP A 32 2.82 14.57 2.15
N THR A 33 4.10 14.85 1.94
CA THR A 33 5.21 13.92 2.13
C THR A 33 6.00 14.21 3.40
N SER A 34 5.46 15.01 4.33
CA SER A 34 6.09 15.39 5.61
C SER A 34 6.08 14.24 6.61
N ASN A 35 6.75 13.15 6.27
CA ASN A 35 6.91 11.96 7.09
C ASN A 35 8.32 11.36 6.91
N PRO A 36 8.76 10.45 7.80
CA PRO A 36 10.12 9.90 7.77
C PRO A 36 10.53 9.20 6.47
N LEU A 37 9.58 8.80 5.62
CA LEU A 37 9.85 8.14 4.34
C LEU A 37 9.84 9.12 3.17
N CYS A 38 9.49 10.39 3.40
CA CYS A 38 9.54 11.44 2.39
C CYS A 38 8.73 11.09 1.12
N SER A 39 7.67 10.32 1.28
CA SER A 39 6.78 9.88 0.20
C SER A 39 5.34 9.75 0.69
N ASN A 40 4.37 9.74 -0.22
CA ASN A 40 2.96 9.51 0.09
C ASN A 40 2.33 8.63 -0.99
N VAL A 41 1.56 7.62 -0.57
CA VAL A 41 0.84 6.72 -1.47
C VAL A 41 -0.66 6.93 -1.28
N THR A 42 -1.32 7.46 -2.31
CA THR A 42 -2.79 7.50 -2.39
C THR A 42 -3.29 6.29 -3.15
N GLN A 43 -3.85 5.32 -2.43
CA GLN A 43 -4.46 4.12 -3.01
C GLN A 43 -5.90 4.40 -3.44
N LEU A 44 -6.24 4.01 -4.65
CA LEU A 44 -7.56 4.11 -5.27
C LEU A 44 -8.06 2.72 -5.63
N ASN A 45 -8.52 2.01 -4.60
CA ASN A 45 -9.11 0.68 -4.71
C ASN A 45 -10.65 0.76 -4.66
N VAL A 46 -11.32 -0.39 -4.63
CA VAL A 46 -12.79 -0.48 -4.56
C VAL A 46 -13.41 0.24 -3.36
N ASP A 47 -12.65 0.46 -2.27
CA ASP A 47 -13.14 1.18 -1.09
C ASP A 47 -13.13 2.70 -1.28
N LYS A 48 -12.30 3.22 -2.20
CA LYS A 48 -12.25 4.64 -2.56
C LYS A 48 -13.04 4.96 -3.83
N ILE A 49 -13.13 4.01 -4.76
CA ILE A 49 -13.88 4.14 -6.01
C ILE A 49 -14.77 2.90 -6.16
N ALA A 50 -16.01 3.00 -5.69
CA ALA A 50 -16.96 1.87 -5.63
C ALA A 50 -17.20 1.21 -7.00
N GLY A 51 -17.16 2.01 -8.07
CA GLY A 51 -17.31 1.57 -9.45
C GLY A 51 -16.21 0.62 -9.95
N LEU A 52 -15.10 0.47 -9.23
CA LEU A 52 -14.06 -0.51 -9.53
C LEU A 52 -14.47 -1.95 -9.15
N ASN A 53 -15.56 -2.11 -8.40
CA ASN A 53 -16.05 -3.44 -8.03
C ASN A 53 -16.29 -4.28 -9.29
N THR A 54 -15.80 -5.52 -9.28
CA THR A 54 -15.84 -6.51 -10.38
C THR A 54 -14.99 -6.20 -11.62
N LEU A 55 -14.34 -5.03 -11.71
CA LEU A 55 -13.51 -4.66 -12.87
C LEU A 55 -12.08 -5.19 -12.80
N GLY A 56 -11.65 -5.70 -11.64
CA GLY A 56 -10.32 -6.30 -11.50
C GLY A 56 -9.16 -5.31 -11.63
N ILE A 57 -9.39 -4.02 -11.37
CA ILE A 57 -8.35 -2.99 -11.45
C ILE A 57 -8.38 -2.02 -10.27
N SER A 58 -7.22 -1.49 -9.89
CA SER A 58 -7.07 -0.36 -8.97
C SER A 58 -5.86 0.49 -9.36
N LEU A 59 -5.72 1.67 -8.77
CA LEU A 59 -4.65 2.62 -9.06
C LEU A 59 -3.97 3.07 -7.77
N ALA A 60 -2.68 3.38 -7.83
CA ALA A 60 -1.98 4.13 -6.79
C ALA A 60 -1.28 5.36 -7.39
N HIS A 61 -1.51 6.52 -6.78
CA HIS A 61 -0.78 7.77 -7.03
C HIS A 61 0.27 7.95 -5.94
N ILE A 62 1.53 8.16 -6.33
CA ILE A 62 2.64 8.20 -5.39
C ILE A 62 3.45 9.48 -5.58
N ASP A 63 3.55 10.27 -4.51
CA ASP A 63 4.35 11.48 -4.44
C ASP A 63 5.67 11.21 -3.72
N TYR A 64 6.76 11.76 -4.24
CA TYR A 64 8.09 11.72 -3.63
C TYR A 64 8.69 13.13 -3.62
N VAL A 65 9.26 13.53 -2.47
CA VAL A 65 10.26 14.62 -2.46
C VAL A 65 11.66 14.02 -2.77
N PRO A 66 12.72 14.84 -2.96
CA PRO A 66 14.07 14.31 -3.16
C PRO A 66 14.44 13.30 -2.06
N HIS A 67 14.97 12.15 -2.46
CA HIS A 67 15.31 11.03 -1.58
C HIS A 67 14.13 10.38 -0.85
N GLY A 68 12.91 10.60 -1.34
CA GLY A 68 11.71 9.88 -0.90
C GLY A 68 11.77 8.38 -1.20
N LEU A 69 11.25 7.57 -0.28
CA LEU A 69 11.23 6.11 -0.34
C LEU A 69 9.79 5.59 -0.22
N ASN A 70 9.37 4.78 -1.19
CA ASN A 70 8.31 3.82 -0.98
C ASN A 70 8.98 2.49 -0.62
N PRO A 71 8.93 2.05 0.66
CA PRO A 71 9.77 0.99 1.20
C PRO A 71 9.48 -0.34 0.53
N PRO A 72 10.31 -1.37 0.75
CA PRO A 72 10.04 -2.72 0.28
C PRO A 72 8.63 -3.18 0.69
N HIS A 73 7.81 -3.51 -0.30
CA HIS A 73 6.44 -3.98 -0.13
C HIS A 73 6.07 -5.04 -1.18
N ILE A 74 4.95 -5.73 -0.94
CA ILE A 74 4.32 -6.66 -1.88
C ILE A 74 2.84 -6.34 -2.07
N HIS A 75 2.32 -6.73 -3.23
CA HIS A 75 0.89 -6.77 -3.53
C HIS A 75 0.46 -8.24 -3.64
N PRO A 76 -0.21 -8.81 -2.61
CA PRO A 76 -0.54 -10.24 -2.58
C PRO A 76 -1.58 -10.65 -3.62
N HIS A 77 -2.40 -9.72 -4.13
CA HIS A 77 -3.54 -10.04 -5.00
C HIS A 77 -3.53 -9.31 -6.35
N GLY A 78 -2.44 -8.65 -6.75
CA GLY A 78 -2.40 -7.94 -8.04
C GLY A 78 -0.99 -7.66 -8.54
N THR A 79 -0.80 -7.77 -9.85
CA THR A 79 0.40 -7.34 -10.56
C THR A 79 0.37 -5.82 -10.65
N LYS A 80 1.52 -5.18 -10.43
CA LYS A 80 1.68 -3.73 -10.53
C LYS A 80 2.23 -3.36 -11.90
N ILE A 81 1.64 -2.34 -12.51
CA ILE A 81 2.08 -1.72 -13.77
C ILE A 81 2.53 -0.29 -13.43
N LEU A 82 3.78 -0.19 -12.98
CA LEU A 82 4.59 1.04 -12.92
C LEU A 82 5.92 0.72 -13.62
N ILE A 83 6.47 -0.41 -13.21
CA ILE A 83 7.28 -1.37 -13.97
C ILE A 83 6.52 -2.70 -13.78
N VAL A 84 6.48 -3.60 -14.76
CA VAL A 84 5.74 -4.87 -14.61
C VAL A 84 6.36 -5.67 -13.45
N ILE A 85 5.60 -5.79 -12.35
CA ILE A 85 5.99 -6.54 -11.16
C ILE A 85 4.91 -7.56 -10.87
N GLU A 86 5.26 -8.84 -11.00
CA GLU A 86 4.35 -9.95 -10.79
C GLU A 86 3.81 -10.01 -9.36
N VAL A 87 2.62 -10.59 -9.22
CA VAL A 87 1.92 -10.78 -7.94
C VAL A 87 2.87 -11.35 -6.88
N GLY A 88 2.90 -10.74 -5.69
CA GLY A 88 3.65 -11.23 -4.54
C GLY A 88 5.16 -10.95 -4.54
N LEU A 89 5.74 -10.33 -5.57
CA LEU A 89 7.16 -9.99 -5.58
C LEU A 89 7.47 -8.74 -4.75
N ILE A 90 8.53 -8.82 -3.93
CA ILE A 90 9.05 -7.69 -3.15
C ILE A 90 9.63 -6.65 -4.10
N HIS A 91 9.21 -5.41 -3.95
CA HIS A 91 9.71 -4.29 -4.74
C HIS A 91 9.67 -2.98 -3.93
N PHE A 92 10.40 -1.97 -4.39
CA PHE A 92 10.49 -0.65 -3.75
C PHE A 92 10.67 0.44 -4.81
N GLN A 93 10.52 1.71 -4.43
CA GLN A 93 10.83 2.84 -5.29
C GLN A 93 11.56 3.91 -4.46
N PHE A 94 12.58 4.52 -5.05
CA PHE A 94 13.37 5.55 -4.38
C PHE A 94 13.65 6.70 -5.35
N ASN A 95 13.30 7.93 -4.95
CA ASN A 95 13.57 9.12 -5.73
C ASN A 95 15.05 9.52 -5.60
N ARG A 96 15.88 9.10 -6.55
CA ARG A 96 17.30 9.48 -6.62
C ARG A 96 17.54 10.92 -7.09
N GLY A 97 16.51 11.58 -7.62
CA GLY A 97 16.60 12.93 -8.15
C GLY A 97 16.64 14.01 -7.06
N TYR A 98 16.92 15.23 -7.50
CA TYR A 98 16.92 16.43 -6.65
C TYR A 98 15.63 17.25 -6.76
N THR A 99 14.65 16.74 -7.49
CA THR A 99 13.32 17.33 -7.65
C THR A 99 12.26 16.39 -7.12
N ASN A 100 11.07 16.93 -6.83
CA ASN A 100 9.90 16.10 -6.54
C ASN A 100 9.58 15.20 -7.75
N ALA A 101 9.06 14.02 -7.49
CA ALA A 101 8.67 13.04 -8.50
C ALA A 101 7.27 12.49 -8.19
N VAL A 102 6.54 12.15 -9.24
CA VAL A 102 5.21 11.53 -9.16
C VAL A 102 5.22 10.24 -9.97
N ALA A 103 4.57 9.20 -9.44
CA ALA A 103 4.40 7.92 -10.11
C ALA A 103 2.94 7.47 -10.03
N PHE A 104 2.43 6.90 -11.11
CA PHE A 104 1.14 6.21 -11.16
C PHE A 104 1.38 4.72 -11.36
N ALA A 105 0.71 3.90 -10.55
CA ALA A 105 0.82 2.45 -10.62
C ALA A 105 -0.57 1.83 -10.73
N ASP A 106 -0.86 1.19 -11.86
CA ASP A 106 -2.09 0.41 -12.03
C ASP A 106 -1.88 -0.99 -11.47
N LEU A 107 -2.92 -1.59 -10.88
CA LEU A 107 -2.85 -2.92 -10.31
C LEU A 107 -3.97 -3.81 -10.87
N SER A 108 -3.65 -5.05 -11.19
CA SER A 108 -4.57 -6.03 -11.79
C SER A 108 -5.55 -6.65 -10.76
N SER A 109 -6.01 -5.87 -9.80
CA SER A 109 -7.05 -6.25 -8.85
C SER A 109 -7.75 -5.01 -8.30
N GLN A 110 -9.07 -5.12 -8.08
CA GLN A 110 -9.86 -4.07 -7.41
C GLN A 110 -9.41 -3.79 -5.97
N ASN A 111 -8.69 -4.74 -5.36
CA ASN A 111 -8.08 -4.62 -4.05
C ASN A 111 -6.82 -5.48 -3.98
N ALA A 112 -5.72 -4.99 -4.55
CA ALA A 112 -4.46 -5.73 -4.63
C ALA A 112 -3.81 -6.00 -3.24
N GLY A 113 -4.18 -5.21 -2.23
CA GLY A 113 -3.56 -5.20 -0.91
C GLY A 113 -2.13 -4.65 -0.94
N VAL A 114 -1.61 -4.30 0.23
CA VAL A 114 -0.22 -3.84 0.39
C VAL A 114 0.32 -4.37 1.70
N ILE A 115 1.45 -5.07 1.64
CA ILE A 115 2.17 -5.52 2.82
C ILE A 115 3.56 -4.88 2.79
N THR A 116 3.80 -3.92 3.67
CA THR A 116 5.12 -3.32 3.88
C THR A 116 5.98 -4.28 4.68
N ILE A 117 7.14 -4.67 4.14
CA ILE A 117 7.98 -5.73 4.71
C ILE A 117 8.45 -5.38 6.12
N ALA A 118 8.90 -4.14 6.34
CA ALA A 118 9.36 -3.71 7.65
C ALA A 118 8.24 -3.77 8.72
N ASN A 119 7.02 -3.33 8.39
CA ASN A 119 5.87 -3.42 9.28
C ASN A 119 5.50 -4.88 9.56
N ALA A 120 5.43 -5.72 8.52
CA ALA A 120 5.07 -7.13 8.66
C ALA A 120 6.05 -7.93 9.52
N VAL A 121 7.34 -7.55 9.51
CA VAL A 121 8.39 -8.25 10.26
C VAL A 121 8.58 -7.67 11.66
N PHE A 122 8.61 -6.35 11.81
CA PHE A 122 9.02 -5.67 13.04
C PHE A 122 7.89 -4.93 13.78
N ASP A 123 6.70 -4.79 13.20
CA ASP A 123 5.56 -4.08 13.81
C ASP A 123 4.24 -4.86 13.65
N SER A 124 4.32 -6.19 13.55
CA SER A 124 3.13 -7.05 13.46
C SER A 124 2.37 -7.10 14.79
N ASP A 125 1.06 -7.35 14.72
CA ASP A 125 0.21 -7.61 15.89
C ASP A 125 -0.50 -8.96 15.75
N PRO A 126 -0.22 -9.96 16.61
CA PRO A 126 0.81 -9.94 17.66
C PRO A 126 2.24 -9.90 17.09
N ARG A 127 3.19 -9.41 17.89
CA ARG A 127 4.61 -9.33 17.50
C ARG A 127 5.21 -10.71 17.27
N ILE A 128 6.04 -10.84 16.24
CA ILE A 128 6.87 -12.03 16.02
C ILE A 128 7.82 -12.20 17.21
N ASN A 129 7.98 -13.44 17.69
CA ASN A 129 8.87 -13.75 18.81
C ASN A 129 10.31 -13.26 18.52
N PRO A 130 10.92 -12.42 19.38
CA PRO A 130 12.26 -11.89 19.16
C PRO A 130 13.32 -12.98 18.94
N ASN A 131 13.18 -14.15 19.57
CA ASN A 131 14.11 -15.27 19.40
C ASN A 131 14.04 -15.91 18.00
N VAL A 132 12.91 -15.78 17.30
CA VAL A 132 12.77 -16.19 15.90
C VAL A 132 13.48 -15.18 15.01
N LEU A 133 13.26 -13.89 15.25
CA LEU A 133 13.89 -12.82 14.47
C LEU A 133 15.42 -12.78 14.65
N THR A 134 15.94 -12.97 15.86
CA THR A 134 17.41 -13.03 16.07
C THR A 134 18.06 -14.16 15.29
N LYS A 135 17.42 -15.35 15.27
CA LYS A 135 17.90 -16.50 14.48
C LYS A 135 17.76 -16.26 12.98
N ALA A 136 16.64 -15.68 12.53
CA ALA A 136 16.38 -15.44 11.11
C ALA A 136 17.31 -14.37 10.51
N PHE A 137 17.55 -13.28 11.25
CA PHE A 137 18.40 -12.17 10.81
C PHE A 137 19.87 -12.32 11.22
N GLN A 138 20.21 -13.32 12.04
CA GLN A 138 21.56 -13.58 12.55
C GLN A 138 22.18 -12.37 13.28
N VAL A 139 21.37 -11.71 14.11
CA VAL A 139 21.76 -10.52 14.89
C VAL A 139 21.37 -10.67 16.35
N ASP A 140 21.98 -9.86 17.20
CA ASP A 140 21.68 -9.81 18.63
C ASP A 140 20.25 -9.35 18.92
N LYS A 141 19.72 -9.82 20.05
CA LYS A 141 18.38 -9.44 20.51
C LYS A 141 18.21 -7.92 20.63
N ASN A 142 19.24 -7.21 21.07
CA ASN A 142 19.19 -5.75 21.20
C ASN A 142 18.95 -5.04 19.85
N VAL A 143 19.46 -5.59 18.75
CA VAL A 143 19.21 -5.06 17.39
C VAL A 143 17.74 -5.27 17.02
N ILE A 144 17.20 -6.47 17.27
CA ILE A 144 15.78 -6.78 17.01
C ILE A 144 14.85 -5.89 17.83
N GLU A 145 15.13 -5.72 19.13
CA GLU A 145 14.33 -4.85 20.01
C GLU A 145 14.37 -3.40 19.50
N ASN A 146 15.55 -2.90 19.08
CA ASN A 146 15.67 -1.57 18.50
C ASN A 146 14.80 -1.43 17.23
N LEU A 147 14.88 -2.37 16.30
CA LEU A 147 14.07 -2.35 15.08
C LEU A 147 12.57 -2.41 15.38
N THR A 148 12.16 -3.21 16.36
CA THR A 148 10.75 -3.40 16.78
C THR A 148 10.17 -2.17 17.49
N THR A 149 11.01 -1.27 18.01
CA THR A 149 10.57 0.00 18.59
C THR A 149 10.32 1.11 17.56
N LYS A 150 10.81 0.95 16.33
CA LYS A 150 10.67 1.95 15.27
C LYS A 150 9.35 1.71 14.51
N LYS A 151 8.33 2.49 14.87
CA LYS A 151 7.08 2.51 14.11
C LYS A 151 7.31 3.12 12.73
N MET A 152 6.91 2.39 11.69
CA MET A 152 6.97 2.86 10.31
C MET A 152 5.69 3.62 9.96
N PRO A 153 5.75 4.73 9.20
CA PRO A 153 4.60 5.61 8.97
C PRO A 153 3.53 5.03 8.01
N PHE A 154 3.76 3.87 7.40
CA PHE A 154 2.76 3.18 6.58
C PHE A 154 1.82 2.34 7.45
N ASN A 155 0.82 2.98 8.05
CA ASN A 155 -0.34 2.26 8.58
C ASN A 155 -1.44 2.28 7.52
N ASN A 156 -1.59 1.15 6.82
CA ASN A 156 -2.76 0.88 5.99
C ASN A 156 -3.91 0.46 6.92
N HIS A 157 -4.69 1.43 7.39
CA HIS A 157 -6.07 1.19 7.82
C HIS A 157 -7.01 1.63 6.70
#